data_AF-A0A6I6SA16-F1
#
_entry.id   AF-A0A6I6SA16-F1
#
_cell.length_a   1.000
_cell.length_b   1.000
_cell.length_c   1.000
_cell.angle_alpha   90.00
_cell.angle_beta   90.00
_cell.angle_gamma   90.00
#
_symmetry.space_group_name_H-M   'P 1'
#
loop_
_entity.id
_entity.type
_entity.pdbx_description
1 polymer ?
#
loop_
_entity_poly.entity_id
_entity_poly.type
_entity_poly.pdbx_seq_one_letter_code
_entity_poly.pdbx_strand_id
1 'polypeptide(L)'
;MLNGIDLRARRALAEQIREDSWEAQLSMGVAAHPAVADRCRVRTEPMRLGSTRVARTFDIDQRCGSGADGCLDPVGSLLVALGASVAESVVTELTGDGCSPALLEVLPCVEFARGEGAARLAYEIRIEGDVLVEQARRALAAARERCSAHRTLDEPNDIKAVVQTAQDVHLTSRPVLPGTEPFVPERRRAARVMWEVGTHVLAEVDGVHAESDQPKQLFGADLAPSAQEYFLAALAAEALSFADPTTAPDTPPASVHASGRIDLRGPYSTEVAPAGLRNVLVQLLPADPAVDGDTAARAMRRWLAEGHALRLVRDAHPIEVRLVLNGEPVPAQHTENDGTSAVNDTKEQHRAP
;
A
#
# COMPACT_ATOMS: atom_id res chain seq x y z
N MET A 1 8.05 -5.77 -25.91
CA MET A 1 7.22 -6.21 -24.78
C MET A 1 7.86 -7.48 -24.22
N LEU A 2 8.08 -7.52 -22.91
CA LEU A 2 8.65 -8.64 -22.17
C LEU A 2 7.89 -8.74 -20.84
N ASN A 3 7.64 -9.94 -20.32
CA ASN A 3 6.85 -10.16 -19.09
C ASN A 3 5.45 -9.51 -19.10
N GLY A 4 4.86 -9.27 -20.28
CA GLY A 4 3.59 -8.53 -20.41
C GLY A 4 3.69 -7.01 -20.16
N ILE A 5 4.91 -6.47 -20.01
CA ILE A 5 5.14 -5.04 -19.76
C ILE A 5 5.62 -4.34 -21.03
N ASP A 6 4.97 -3.22 -21.35
CA ASP A 6 5.40 -2.30 -22.40
C ASP A 6 6.25 -1.15 -21.82
N LEU A 7 7.56 -1.38 -21.74
CA LEU A 7 8.51 -0.37 -21.26
C LEU A 7 8.57 0.89 -22.14
N ARG A 8 8.23 0.78 -23.43
CA ARG A 8 8.24 1.94 -24.32
C ARG A 8 7.07 2.84 -23.98
N ALA A 9 5.89 2.26 -23.81
CA ALA A 9 4.70 2.99 -23.40
C ALA A 9 4.85 3.60 -22.00
N ARG A 10 5.45 2.86 -21.05
CA ARG A 10 5.77 3.38 -19.70
C ARG A 10 6.75 4.56 -19.73
N ARG A 11 7.81 4.49 -20.55
CA ARG A 11 8.74 5.61 -20.74
C ARG A 11 8.05 6.83 -21.35
N ALA A 12 7.20 6.63 -22.35
CA ALA A 12 6.42 7.71 -22.95
C ALA A 12 5.48 8.37 -21.92
N LEU A 13 4.80 7.58 -21.08
CA LEU A 13 4.00 8.13 -19.98
C LEU A 13 4.87 8.93 -19.00
N ALA A 14 6.03 8.38 -18.60
CA ALA A 14 6.95 9.06 -17.68
C ALA A 14 7.48 10.40 -18.23
N GLU A 15 7.68 10.50 -19.54
CA GLU A 15 8.02 11.76 -20.23
C GLU A 15 6.84 12.73 -20.22
N GLN A 16 5.64 12.27 -20.57
CA GLN A 16 4.43 13.10 -20.59
C GLN A 16 4.10 13.70 -19.22
N ILE A 17 4.11 12.89 -18.16
CA ILE A 17 3.76 13.34 -16.81
C ILE A 17 4.85 14.25 -16.20
N ARG A 18 6.07 14.22 -16.75
CA ARG A 18 7.15 15.14 -16.38
C ARG A 18 6.96 16.51 -17.04
N GLU A 19 6.50 16.54 -18.28
CA GLU A 19 6.16 17.79 -18.97
C GLU A 19 4.93 18.46 -18.34
N ASP A 20 3.88 17.68 -18.05
CA ASP A 20 2.62 18.15 -17.47
C ASP A 20 2.35 17.51 -16.09
N SER A 21 3.01 18.03 -15.04
CA SER A 21 2.95 17.47 -13.68
C SER A 21 1.55 17.29 -13.07
N TRP A 22 0.55 18.05 -13.52
CA TRP A 22 -0.83 17.91 -13.05
C TRP A 22 -1.53 16.68 -13.66
N GLU A 23 -1.10 16.22 -14.86
CA GLU A 23 -1.58 14.98 -15.48
C GLU A 23 -1.00 13.74 -14.78
N ALA A 24 0.03 13.90 -13.94
CA ALA A 24 0.60 12.83 -13.12
C ALA A 24 -0.29 12.38 -11.95
N GLN A 25 -1.37 13.11 -11.65
CA GLN A 25 -2.18 12.89 -10.46
C GLN A 25 -3.21 11.79 -10.69
N LEU A 26 -3.02 10.63 -10.06
CA LEU A 26 -4.01 9.56 -10.03
C LEU A 26 -4.87 9.69 -8.77
N SER A 27 -6.15 10.03 -8.93
CA SER A 27 -7.15 10.03 -7.86
C SER A 27 -8.01 8.78 -7.94
N MET A 28 -8.36 8.22 -6.79
CA MET A 28 -9.14 7.00 -6.67
C MET A 28 -9.98 7.01 -5.39
N GLY A 29 -11.06 6.23 -5.40
CA GLY A 29 -11.99 6.12 -4.29
C GLY A 29 -12.63 4.74 -4.22
N VAL A 30 -13.18 4.41 -3.06
CA VAL A 30 -13.99 3.23 -2.82
C VAL A 30 -15.14 3.57 -1.86
N ALA A 31 -16.22 2.81 -1.90
CA ALA A 31 -17.36 2.92 -0.99
C ALA A 31 -17.65 1.57 -0.34
N ALA A 32 -17.55 1.50 0.99
CA ALA A 32 -17.93 0.35 1.80
C ALA A 32 -19.40 0.47 2.24
N HIS A 33 -20.17 -0.58 1.97
CA HIS A 33 -21.55 -0.73 2.40
C HIS A 33 -21.69 -1.98 3.26
N PRO A 34 -22.47 -1.95 4.36
CA PRO A 34 -22.66 -3.12 5.19
C PRO A 34 -23.37 -4.22 4.40
N ALA A 35 -22.98 -5.44 4.69
CA ALA A 35 -23.60 -6.66 4.19
C ALA A 35 -24.10 -7.47 5.40
N VAL A 36 -24.35 -8.78 5.22
CA VAL A 36 -24.85 -9.63 6.31
C VAL A 36 -23.80 -9.77 7.41
N ALA A 37 -24.24 -9.57 8.67
CA ALA A 37 -23.43 -9.70 9.88
C ALA A 37 -22.23 -8.73 9.91
N ASP A 38 -21.02 -9.25 10.04
CA ASP A 38 -19.76 -8.49 10.18
C ASP A 38 -19.04 -8.27 8.84
N ARG A 39 -19.77 -8.41 7.73
CA ARG A 39 -19.27 -8.27 6.37
C ARG A 39 -19.67 -6.94 5.77
N CYS A 40 -18.89 -6.48 4.80
CA CYS A 40 -19.21 -5.37 3.93
C CYS A 40 -18.87 -5.71 2.48
N ARG A 41 -19.51 -4.98 1.58
CA ARG A 41 -19.12 -4.93 0.18
C ARG A 41 -18.47 -3.58 -0.07
N VAL A 42 -17.22 -3.60 -0.50
CA VAL A 42 -16.49 -2.42 -0.91
C VAL A 42 -16.52 -2.32 -2.43
N ARG A 43 -17.09 -1.24 -2.95
CA ARG A 43 -17.16 -0.99 -4.39
C ARG A 43 -16.13 0.06 -4.77
N THR A 44 -15.34 -0.19 -5.81
CA THR A 44 -14.40 0.82 -6.31
C THR A 44 -15.12 1.91 -7.09
N GLU A 45 -14.68 3.15 -6.90
CA GLU A 45 -15.16 4.32 -7.64
C GLU A 45 -14.30 4.55 -8.89
N PRO A 46 -14.83 5.20 -9.93
CA PRO A 46 -14.04 5.55 -11.11
C PRO A 46 -12.79 6.34 -10.74
N MET A 47 -11.63 5.88 -11.23
CA MET A 47 -10.38 6.60 -11.04
C MET A 47 -10.28 7.79 -12.00
N ARG A 48 -9.38 8.71 -11.67
CA ARG A 48 -9.06 9.86 -12.52
C ARG A 48 -7.55 10.03 -12.60
N LEU A 49 -6.98 9.87 -13.78
CA LEU A 49 -5.60 10.17 -14.10
C LEU A 49 -5.55 11.55 -14.76
N GLY A 50 -5.20 12.57 -13.99
CA GLY A 50 -5.21 13.96 -14.45
C GLY A 50 -6.58 14.38 -14.99
N SER A 51 -6.65 14.68 -16.29
CA SER A 51 -7.91 15.00 -16.99
C SER A 51 -8.73 13.76 -17.39
N THR A 52 -8.10 12.59 -17.45
CA THR A 52 -8.68 11.36 -17.98
C THR A 52 -9.45 10.59 -16.91
N ARG A 53 -10.73 10.30 -17.18
CA ARG A 53 -11.54 9.39 -16.36
C ARG A 53 -11.25 7.94 -16.75
N VAL A 54 -11.04 7.10 -15.74
CA VAL A 54 -10.87 5.65 -15.87
C VAL A 54 -12.10 4.98 -15.29
N ALA A 55 -13.03 4.62 -16.17
CA ALA A 55 -14.30 4.01 -15.78
C ALA A 55 -14.16 2.49 -15.67
N ARG A 56 -13.83 2.02 -14.46
CA ARG A 56 -13.89 0.61 -14.05
C ARG A 56 -14.49 0.52 -12.66
N THR A 57 -15.04 -0.63 -12.33
CA THR A 57 -15.71 -0.86 -11.03
C THR A 57 -15.53 -2.32 -10.66
N PHE A 58 -15.08 -2.54 -9.44
CA PHE A 58 -14.97 -3.87 -8.83
C PHE A 58 -15.71 -3.88 -7.51
N ASP A 59 -16.28 -5.02 -7.18
CA ASP A 59 -16.82 -5.29 -5.85
C ASP A 59 -15.84 -6.20 -5.10
N ILE A 60 -15.46 -5.79 -3.89
CA ILE A 60 -14.57 -6.52 -3.00
C ILE A 60 -15.40 -6.92 -1.78
N ASP A 61 -15.66 -8.21 -1.63
CA ASP A 61 -16.31 -8.72 -0.43
C ASP A 61 -15.29 -8.77 0.70
N GLN A 62 -15.58 -8.07 1.81
CA GLN A 62 -14.69 -7.94 2.95
C GLN A 62 -15.41 -8.15 4.28
N ARG A 63 -14.62 -8.39 5.33
CA ARG A 63 -15.07 -8.24 6.72
C ARG A 63 -14.89 -6.78 7.12
N CYS A 64 -15.83 -6.25 7.88
CA CYS A 64 -15.66 -4.93 8.49
C CYS A 64 -14.53 -4.96 9.53
N GLY A 65 -14.43 -6.04 10.31
CA GLY A 65 -13.42 -6.23 11.36
C GLY A 65 -12.45 -7.38 11.09
N SER A 66 -11.63 -7.73 12.07
CA SER A 66 -10.66 -8.83 11.94
C SER A 66 -11.31 -10.23 11.85
N GLY A 67 -10.66 -11.16 11.12
CA GLY A 67 -11.04 -12.58 11.07
C GLY A 67 -10.70 -13.25 9.73
N ALA A 68 -10.83 -14.57 9.65
CA ALA A 68 -10.42 -15.38 8.48
C ALA A 68 -11.59 -16.09 7.75
N ASP A 69 -12.84 -15.73 8.04
CA ASP A 69 -14.01 -16.48 7.54
C ASP A 69 -14.45 -16.08 6.13
N GLY A 70 -13.77 -16.65 5.13
CA GLY A 70 -14.25 -16.76 3.74
C GLY A 70 -14.27 -15.47 2.91
N CYS A 71 -13.76 -14.36 3.45
CA CYS A 71 -13.49 -13.12 2.70
C CYS A 71 -12.33 -12.35 3.36
N LEU A 72 -11.76 -11.38 2.65
CA LEU A 72 -10.62 -10.60 3.16
C LEU A 72 -11.06 -9.72 4.33
N ASP A 73 -10.26 -9.64 5.38
CA ASP A 73 -10.39 -8.58 6.37
C ASP A 73 -9.50 -7.36 5.98
N PRO A 74 -9.58 -6.24 6.72
CA PRO A 74 -8.80 -5.06 6.39
C PRO A 74 -7.29 -5.30 6.35
N VAL A 75 -6.75 -6.08 7.28
CA VAL A 75 -5.31 -6.40 7.32
C VAL A 75 -4.91 -7.29 6.14
N GLY A 76 -5.72 -8.28 5.78
CA GLY A 76 -5.47 -9.12 4.61
C GLY A 76 -5.45 -8.31 3.32
N SER A 77 -6.34 -7.32 3.19
CA SER A 77 -6.35 -6.40 2.05
C SER A 77 -5.06 -5.58 1.94
N LEU A 78 -4.51 -5.11 3.07
CA LEU A 78 -3.22 -4.41 3.09
C LEU A 78 -2.05 -5.32 2.68
N LEU A 79 -2.08 -6.60 3.07
CA LEU A 79 -1.06 -7.58 2.66
C LEU A 79 -1.13 -7.88 1.16
N VAL A 80 -2.34 -8.03 0.59
CA VAL A 80 -2.55 -8.15 -0.87
C VAL A 80 -1.98 -6.92 -1.57
N ALA A 81 -2.33 -5.72 -1.11
CA ALA A 81 -1.85 -4.46 -1.68
C ALA A 81 -0.32 -4.35 -1.68
N LEU A 82 0.32 -4.66 -0.55
CA LEU A 82 1.77 -4.63 -0.41
C LEU A 82 2.44 -5.63 -1.37
N GLY A 83 2.01 -6.89 -1.35
CA GLY A 83 2.59 -7.92 -2.21
C GLY A 83 2.41 -7.61 -3.69
N ALA A 84 1.23 -7.16 -4.10
CA ALA A 84 0.91 -6.84 -5.49
C ALA A 84 1.75 -5.68 -6.03
N SER A 85 1.82 -4.57 -5.28
CA SER A 85 2.61 -3.40 -5.71
C SER A 85 4.11 -3.68 -5.72
N VAL A 86 4.62 -4.51 -4.79
CA VAL A 86 6.03 -4.93 -4.79
C VAL A 86 6.32 -5.83 -5.98
N ALA A 87 5.48 -6.84 -6.23
CA ALA A 87 5.62 -7.74 -7.37
C ALA A 87 5.65 -6.94 -8.69
N GLU A 88 4.70 -6.03 -8.88
CA GLU A 88 4.66 -5.13 -10.04
C GLU A 88 5.97 -4.33 -10.18
N SER A 89 6.46 -3.72 -9.10
CA SER A 89 7.69 -2.91 -9.13
C SER A 89 8.92 -3.75 -9.51
N VAL A 90 9.03 -4.95 -8.93
CA VAL A 90 10.14 -5.88 -9.18
C VAL A 90 10.14 -6.37 -10.62
N VAL A 91 9.00 -6.87 -11.13
CA VAL A 91 8.94 -7.35 -12.51
C VAL A 91 9.20 -6.24 -13.52
N THR A 92 8.79 -5.00 -13.20
CA THR A 92 9.04 -3.83 -14.05
C THR A 92 10.53 -3.57 -14.20
N GLU A 93 11.27 -3.58 -13.08
CA GLU A 93 12.71 -3.35 -13.10
C GLU A 93 13.45 -4.49 -13.81
N LEU A 94 13.12 -5.75 -13.51
CA LEU A 94 13.69 -6.91 -14.19
C LEU A 94 13.44 -6.87 -15.70
N THR A 95 12.24 -6.44 -16.10
CA THR A 95 11.92 -6.25 -17.52
C THR A 95 12.78 -5.18 -18.16
N GLY A 96 13.06 -4.08 -17.43
CA GLY A 96 13.99 -3.01 -17.82
C GLY A 96 15.39 -3.54 -18.14
N ASP A 97 15.84 -4.50 -17.34
CA ASP A 97 17.11 -5.21 -17.49
C ASP A 97 17.06 -6.36 -18.52
N GLY A 98 15.95 -6.52 -19.25
CA GLY A 98 15.77 -7.58 -20.24
C GLY A 98 15.64 -8.98 -19.65
N CYS A 99 15.34 -9.10 -18.36
CA CYS A 99 15.23 -10.36 -17.64
C CYS A 99 13.79 -10.86 -17.59
N SER A 100 13.62 -12.18 -17.63
CA SER A 100 12.32 -12.85 -17.47
C SER A 100 12.42 -13.86 -16.33
N PRO A 101 11.87 -13.56 -15.14
CA PRO A 101 11.85 -14.53 -14.06
C PRO A 101 10.91 -15.70 -14.45
N ALA A 102 11.32 -16.92 -14.13
CA ALA A 102 10.46 -18.10 -14.24
C ALA A 102 9.41 -18.13 -13.12
N LEU A 103 9.74 -17.54 -11.96
CA LEU A 103 8.82 -17.30 -10.85
C LEU A 103 9.15 -15.96 -10.21
N LEU A 104 8.11 -15.20 -9.88
CA LEU A 104 8.21 -14.07 -8.96
C LEU A 104 7.10 -14.19 -7.92
N GLU A 105 7.50 -14.35 -6.66
CA GLU A 105 6.61 -14.47 -5.51
C GLU A 105 7.01 -13.43 -4.45
N VAL A 106 6.01 -12.81 -3.82
CA VAL A 106 6.18 -11.87 -2.72
C VAL A 106 5.36 -12.36 -1.53
N LEU A 107 6.01 -12.46 -0.37
CA LEU A 107 5.42 -12.97 0.87
C LEU A 107 5.35 -11.88 1.93
N PRO A 108 4.39 -10.95 1.85
CA PRO A 108 4.22 -9.92 2.87
C PRO A 108 3.68 -10.52 4.16
N CYS A 109 4.14 -9.98 5.27
CA CYS A 109 3.83 -10.43 6.61
C CYS A 109 3.69 -9.25 7.55
N VAL A 110 2.74 -9.36 8.47
CA VAL A 110 2.58 -8.44 9.59
C VAL A 110 2.58 -9.21 10.89
N GLU A 111 3.31 -8.67 11.86
CA GLU A 111 3.31 -9.13 13.24
C GLU A 111 2.74 -8.03 14.12
N PHE A 112 1.84 -8.39 15.04
CA PHE A 112 1.25 -7.49 16.02
C PHE A 112 1.83 -7.81 17.40
N ALA A 113 2.24 -6.77 18.12
CA ALA A 113 2.73 -6.89 19.48
C ALA A 113 1.58 -7.13 20.47
N ARG A 114 1.94 -7.70 21.62
CA ARG A 114 1.04 -7.82 22.77
C ARG A 114 0.79 -6.46 23.41
N GLY A 115 -0.44 -5.97 23.34
CA GLY A 115 -0.81 -4.66 23.89
C GLY A 115 -0.34 -3.46 23.04
N GLU A 116 -1.02 -2.33 23.21
CA GLU A 116 -0.78 -1.03 22.54
C GLU A 116 -0.79 -0.99 21.00
N GLY A 117 -1.01 -2.12 20.32
CA GLY A 117 -1.26 -2.20 18.87
C GLY A 117 -0.08 -1.72 18.01
N ALA A 118 1.15 -1.92 18.51
CA ALA A 118 2.35 -1.82 17.68
C ALA A 118 2.39 -2.98 16.68
N ALA A 119 2.93 -2.71 15.49
CA ALA A 119 3.05 -3.70 14.43
C ALA A 119 4.39 -3.60 13.71
N ARG A 120 4.87 -4.74 13.20
CA ARG A 120 6.03 -4.84 12.32
C ARG A 120 5.60 -5.43 10.99
N LEU A 121 6.09 -4.83 9.92
CA LEU A 121 5.87 -5.28 8.56
C LEU A 121 7.16 -5.87 8.00
N ALA A 122 7.03 -6.95 7.25
CA ALA A 122 8.12 -7.54 6.50
C ALA A 122 7.61 -8.10 5.17
N TYR A 123 8.48 -8.26 4.18
CA TYR A 123 8.20 -9.11 3.03
C TYR A 123 9.45 -9.82 2.52
N GLU A 124 9.25 -11.02 1.98
CA GLU A 124 10.27 -11.76 1.24
C GLU A 124 9.94 -11.72 -0.26
N ILE A 125 10.91 -11.35 -1.10
CA ILE A 125 10.82 -11.48 -2.55
C ILE A 125 11.57 -12.74 -2.96
N ARG A 126 10.90 -13.64 -3.67
CA ARG A 126 11.46 -14.86 -4.24
C ARG A 126 11.47 -14.76 -5.76
N ILE A 127 12.63 -14.98 -6.34
CA ILE A 127 12.84 -14.93 -7.79
C ILE A 127 13.49 -16.25 -8.20
N GLU A 128 12.91 -16.93 -9.17
CA GLU A 128 13.52 -18.09 -9.83
C GLU A 128 13.78 -17.79 -11.30
N GLY A 129 14.86 -18.35 -11.85
CA GLY A 129 15.22 -18.23 -13.26
C GLY A 129 16.61 -17.64 -13.50
N ASP A 130 16.87 -17.26 -14.75
CA ASP A 130 18.13 -16.67 -15.19
C ASP A 130 18.18 -15.16 -14.87
N VAL A 131 18.16 -14.86 -13.57
CA VAL A 131 18.29 -13.50 -13.02
C VAL A 131 19.57 -13.44 -12.20
N LEU A 132 20.43 -12.48 -12.50
CA LEU A 132 21.67 -12.26 -11.75
C LEU A 132 21.37 -11.56 -10.42
N VAL A 133 22.20 -11.83 -9.41
CA VAL A 133 22.11 -11.22 -8.07
C VAL A 133 22.03 -9.69 -8.14
N GLU A 134 22.83 -9.05 -9.01
CA GLU A 134 22.84 -7.59 -9.14
C GLU A 134 21.55 -7.04 -9.77
N GLN A 135 20.90 -7.78 -10.68
CA GLN A 135 19.60 -7.42 -11.24
C GLN A 135 18.51 -7.53 -10.17
N ALA A 136 18.52 -8.63 -9.41
CA ALA A 136 17.60 -8.83 -8.29
C ALA A 136 17.77 -7.75 -7.20
N ARG A 137 19.00 -7.34 -6.90
CA ARG A 137 19.29 -6.23 -5.97
C ARG A 137 18.78 -4.89 -6.47
N ARG A 138 18.97 -4.57 -7.76
CA ARG A 138 18.39 -3.34 -8.36
C ARG A 138 16.87 -3.36 -8.30
N ALA A 139 16.24 -4.48 -8.61
CA ALA A 139 14.79 -4.65 -8.51
C ALA A 139 14.28 -4.44 -7.08
N LEU A 140 14.99 -4.97 -6.08
CA LEU A 140 14.70 -4.71 -4.66
C LEU A 140 14.86 -3.21 -4.30
N ALA A 141 15.95 -2.58 -4.72
CA ALA A 141 16.19 -1.16 -4.45
C ALA A 141 15.08 -0.29 -5.07
N ALA A 142 14.72 -0.56 -6.34
CA ALA A 142 13.61 0.10 -7.03
C ALA A 142 12.28 -0.12 -6.31
N ALA A 143 12.00 -1.33 -5.83
CA ALA A 143 10.80 -1.60 -5.03
C ALA A 143 10.80 -0.79 -3.73
N ARG A 144 11.91 -0.69 -3.00
CA ARG A 144 11.98 0.12 -1.77
C ARG A 144 11.79 1.62 -2.02
N GLU A 145 12.32 2.12 -3.14
CA GLU A 145 12.29 3.55 -3.46
C GLU A 145 10.96 3.99 -4.10
N ARG A 146 10.42 3.19 -5.02
CA ARG A 146 9.34 3.61 -5.93
C ARG A 146 8.04 2.81 -5.79
N CYS A 147 8.01 1.71 -5.03
CA CYS A 147 6.77 0.96 -4.83
C CYS A 147 5.80 1.76 -3.96
N SER A 148 4.63 2.09 -4.54
CA SER A 148 3.62 2.89 -3.85
C SER A 148 3.14 2.27 -2.54
N ALA A 149 2.87 0.96 -2.49
CA ALA A 149 2.44 0.30 -1.26
C ALA A 149 3.53 0.29 -0.19
N HIS A 150 4.77 0.01 -0.58
CA HIS A 150 5.91 0.04 0.32
C HIS A 150 6.08 1.44 0.93
N ARG A 151 6.13 2.49 0.10
CA ARG A 151 6.27 3.87 0.60
C ARG A 151 5.06 4.31 1.43
N THR A 152 3.86 3.84 1.11
CA THR A 152 2.65 4.13 1.92
C THR A 152 2.77 3.55 3.32
N LEU A 153 3.33 2.36 3.49
CA LEU A 153 3.42 1.69 4.81
C LEU A 153 4.71 2.03 5.57
N ASP A 154 5.80 2.35 4.85
CA ASP A 154 7.11 2.69 5.43
C ASP A 154 7.12 4.12 5.99
N GLU A 155 6.36 5.04 5.37
CA GLU A 155 6.32 6.44 5.74
C GLU A 155 5.06 6.81 6.53
N PRO A 156 5.13 7.82 7.42
CA PRO A 156 3.94 8.30 8.12
C PRO A 156 2.97 9.00 7.15
N ASN A 157 1.66 8.82 7.37
CA ASN A 157 0.61 9.44 6.56
C ASN A 157 -0.44 10.17 7.42
N ASP A 158 -0.78 11.39 6.99
CA ASP A 158 -1.91 12.12 7.55
C ASP A 158 -3.22 11.57 6.96
N ILE A 159 -4.07 11.03 7.83
CA ILE A 159 -5.40 10.53 7.46
C ILE A 159 -6.47 11.47 8.00
N LYS A 160 -7.30 11.98 7.09
CA LYS A 160 -8.43 12.84 7.41
C LYS A 160 -9.69 11.99 7.51
N ALA A 161 -10.47 12.20 8.56
CA ALA A 161 -11.77 11.58 8.72
C ALA A 161 -12.87 12.66 8.73
N VAL A 162 -13.98 12.41 8.04
CA VAL A 162 -15.13 13.33 8.00
C VAL A 162 -16.39 12.54 8.32
N VAL A 163 -17.21 13.04 9.22
CA VAL A 163 -18.58 12.56 9.41
C VAL A 163 -19.51 13.55 8.72
N GLN A 164 -20.19 13.10 7.66
CA GLN A 164 -21.09 13.93 6.88
C GLN A 164 -22.48 13.93 7.51
N THR A 165 -22.82 15.00 8.22
CA THR A 165 -24.15 15.21 8.83
C THR A 165 -24.74 16.52 8.32
N ALA A 166 -25.80 17.05 8.94
CA ALA A 166 -26.22 18.43 8.69
C ALA A 166 -25.10 19.47 8.93
N GLN A 167 -24.14 19.16 9.79
CA GLN A 167 -22.90 19.91 10.01
C GLN A 167 -21.71 18.96 9.97
N ASP A 168 -20.84 19.10 8.97
CA ASP A 168 -19.68 18.21 8.81
C ASP A 168 -18.75 18.27 10.03
N VAL A 169 -18.41 17.10 10.57
CA VAL A 169 -17.42 16.97 11.65
C VAL A 169 -16.12 16.49 11.05
N HIS A 170 -15.10 17.35 11.08
CA HIS A 170 -13.76 17.03 10.60
C HIS A 170 -12.88 16.54 11.75
N LEU A 171 -12.32 15.35 11.59
CA LEU A 171 -11.40 14.72 12.52
C LEU A 171 -10.06 14.49 11.79
N THR A 172 -8.96 14.58 12.53
CA THR A 172 -7.64 14.28 12.00
C THR A 172 -6.94 13.32 12.93
N SER A 173 -6.20 12.38 12.35
CA SER A 173 -5.32 11.50 13.10
C SER A 173 -3.91 11.72 12.61
N ARG A 174 -3.03 12.08 13.56
CA ARG A 174 -1.61 12.26 13.27
C ARG A 174 -0.88 10.93 13.47
N PRO A 175 0.16 10.67 12.67
CA PRO A 175 1.06 9.55 12.88
C PRO A 175 1.61 9.52 14.30
N VAL A 176 1.64 8.33 14.89
CA VAL A 176 2.26 8.06 16.18
C VAL A 176 3.67 7.52 15.92
N LEU A 177 4.66 8.06 16.65
CA LEU A 177 6.03 7.57 16.54
C LEU A 177 6.13 6.15 17.12
N PRO A 178 6.98 5.28 16.54
CA PRO A 178 7.23 3.96 17.08
C PRO A 178 7.66 4.04 18.55
N GLY A 179 7.03 3.24 19.41
CA GLY A 179 7.44 3.10 20.81
C GLY A 179 8.84 2.50 20.93
N THR A 180 9.55 2.85 22.00
CA THR A 180 10.90 2.31 22.29
C THR A 180 10.87 0.97 23.01
N GLU A 181 9.69 0.48 23.38
CA GLU A 181 9.52 -0.77 24.11
C GLU A 181 9.91 -2.00 23.27
N PRO A 182 10.41 -3.07 23.91
CA PRO A 182 10.71 -4.32 23.22
C PRO A 182 9.47 -4.89 22.53
N PHE A 183 9.56 -5.11 21.22
CA PHE A 183 8.49 -5.75 20.46
C PHE A 183 8.43 -7.24 20.77
N VAL A 184 7.31 -7.69 21.32
CA VAL A 184 7.03 -9.11 21.56
C VAL A 184 5.87 -9.53 20.66
N PRO A 185 6.11 -10.32 19.59
CA PRO A 185 5.06 -10.72 18.67
C PRO A 185 4.05 -11.64 19.36
N GLU A 186 2.76 -11.36 19.17
CA GLU A 186 1.64 -12.17 19.68
C GLU A 186 0.87 -12.82 18.54
N ARG A 187 0.61 -12.05 17.48
CA ARG A 187 -0.15 -12.51 16.32
C ARG A 187 0.60 -12.20 15.04
N ARG A 188 0.73 -13.20 14.18
CA ARG A 188 1.34 -13.08 12.86
C ARG A 188 0.31 -13.40 11.78
N ARG A 189 0.31 -12.61 10.70
CA ARG A 189 -0.46 -12.89 9.48
C ARG A 189 0.40 -12.66 8.26
N ALA A 190 0.18 -13.47 7.23
CA ALA A 190 0.96 -13.43 6.00
C ALA A 190 0.06 -13.63 4.79
N ALA A 191 0.50 -13.10 3.66
CA ALA A 191 -0.07 -13.42 2.35
C ALA A 191 0.99 -14.09 1.48
N ARG A 192 0.49 -14.81 0.47
CA ARG A 192 1.28 -15.28 -0.66
C ARG A 192 0.82 -14.54 -1.89
N VAL A 193 1.70 -13.81 -2.56
CA VAL A 193 1.39 -13.11 -3.80
C VAL A 193 2.29 -13.61 -4.92
N MET A 194 1.69 -14.07 -6.01
CA MET A 194 2.39 -14.58 -7.19
C MET A 194 2.12 -13.66 -8.37
N TRP A 195 3.19 -13.28 -9.07
CA TRP A 195 3.08 -12.57 -10.33
C TRP A 195 2.72 -13.54 -11.45
N GLU A 196 1.72 -13.17 -12.26
CA GLU A 196 1.30 -13.94 -13.43
C GLU A 196 1.84 -13.32 -14.72
N VAL A 197 1.40 -12.11 -15.05
CA VAL A 197 1.78 -11.42 -16.29
C VAL A 197 1.51 -9.93 -16.19
N GLY A 198 2.41 -9.11 -16.74
CA GLY A 198 2.26 -7.66 -16.73
C GLY A 198 2.12 -7.14 -15.31
N THR A 199 1.00 -6.48 -15.03
CA THR A 199 0.62 -5.95 -13.71
C THR A 199 -0.30 -6.89 -12.91
N HIS A 200 -0.74 -8.00 -13.51
CA HIS A 200 -1.68 -8.92 -12.89
C HIS A 200 -0.96 -9.88 -11.93
N VAL A 201 -1.50 -10.00 -10.73
CA VAL A 201 -1.02 -10.90 -9.68
C VAL A 201 -2.17 -11.66 -9.04
N LEU A 202 -1.87 -12.85 -8.55
CA LEU A 202 -2.74 -13.66 -7.72
C LEU A 202 -2.25 -13.59 -6.28
N ALA A 203 -3.17 -13.51 -5.32
CA ALA A 203 -2.87 -13.45 -3.91
C ALA A 203 -3.72 -14.43 -3.11
N GLU A 204 -3.14 -14.97 -2.05
CA GLU A 204 -3.83 -15.79 -1.06
C GLU A 204 -3.52 -15.27 0.34
N VAL A 205 -4.55 -15.02 1.15
CA VAL A 205 -4.43 -14.65 2.56
C VAL A 205 -5.37 -15.51 3.38
N ASP A 206 -4.83 -16.33 4.28
CA ASP A 206 -5.59 -17.25 5.14
C ASP A 206 -6.64 -18.08 4.34
N GLY A 207 -6.24 -18.60 3.17
CA GLY A 207 -7.11 -19.38 2.28
C GLY A 207 -8.11 -18.58 1.44
N VAL A 208 -8.15 -17.25 1.60
CA VAL A 208 -8.95 -16.35 0.76
C VAL A 208 -8.13 -15.90 -0.44
N HIS A 209 -8.65 -16.17 -1.64
CA HIS A 209 -8.04 -15.77 -2.89
C HIS A 209 -8.44 -14.35 -3.27
N ALA A 210 -7.49 -13.59 -3.81
CA ALA A 210 -7.68 -12.26 -4.34
C ALA A 210 -6.81 -12.05 -5.58
N GLU A 211 -7.20 -11.11 -6.43
CA GLU A 211 -6.41 -10.72 -7.59
C GLU A 211 -6.15 -9.22 -7.52
N SER A 212 -5.02 -8.78 -8.06
CA SER A 212 -4.76 -7.35 -8.25
C SER A 212 -4.24 -7.08 -9.66
N ASP A 213 -4.69 -5.98 -10.22
CA ASP A 213 -4.28 -5.52 -11.55
C ASP A 213 -4.36 -3.99 -11.63
N GLN A 214 -3.72 -3.40 -12.63
CA GLN A 214 -3.76 -1.97 -12.89
C GLN A 214 -4.82 -1.62 -13.94
N PRO A 215 -5.28 -0.35 -14.00
CA PRO A 215 -6.10 0.09 -15.11
C PRO A 215 -5.32 0.08 -16.43
N LYS A 216 -6.03 0.02 -17.56
CA LYS A 216 -5.40 0.10 -18.91
C LYS A 216 -4.52 1.34 -19.11
N GLN A 217 -4.89 2.46 -18.51
CA GLN A 217 -4.11 3.70 -18.56
C GLN A 217 -2.75 3.58 -17.85
N LEU A 218 -2.62 2.59 -16.96
CA LEU A 218 -1.38 2.22 -16.27
C LEU A 218 -0.87 0.85 -16.73
N PHE A 219 -1.22 0.48 -17.97
CA PHE A 219 -0.71 -0.70 -18.68
C PHE A 219 -1.16 -2.04 -18.08
N GLY A 220 -2.21 -2.05 -17.27
CA GLY A 220 -2.89 -3.29 -16.89
C GLY A 220 -4.03 -3.66 -17.83
N ALA A 221 -4.79 -4.68 -17.46
CA ALA A 221 -5.86 -5.25 -18.28
C ALA A 221 -7.27 -4.96 -17.74
N ASP A 222 -7.39 -4.18 -16.66
CA ASP A 222 -8.64 -3.95 -15.91
C ASP A 222 -9.26 -5.26 -15.38
N LEU A 223 -8.44 -6.23 -14.94
CA LEU A 223 -8.93 -7.54 -14.51
C LEU A 223 -9.39 -7.58 -13.05
N ALA A 224 -8.80 -6.75 -12.20
CA ALA A 224 -9.02 -6.76 -10.76
C ALA A 224 -8.82 -5.35 -10.16
N PRO A 225 -9.18 -5.14 -8.87
CA PRO A 225 -8.81 -3.93 -8.15
C PRO A 225 -7.28 -3.73 -8.13
N SER A 226 -6.82 -2.49 -8.08
CA SER A 226 -5.40 -2.19 -7.90
C SER A 226 -5.00 -2.32 -6.43
N ALA A 227 -3.70 -2.43 -6.18
CA ALA A 227 -3.15 -2.44 -4.82
C ALA A 227 -3.67 -1.25 -3.98
N GLN A 228 -3.84 -0.07 -4.58
CA GLN A 228 -4.25 1.12 -3.84
C GLN A 228 -5.76 1.17 -3.59
N GLU A 229 -6.57 0.52 -4.44
CA GLU A 229 -7.97 0.27 -4.11
C GLU A 229 -8.10 -0.68 -2.91
N TYR A 230 -7.24 -1.70 -2.77
CA TYR A 230 -7.21 -2.55 -1.58
C TYR A 230 -6.81 -1.79 -0.29
N PHE A 231 -5.88 -0.81 -0.37
CA PHE A 231 -5.59 0.08 0.77
C PHE A 231 -6.82 0.86 1.22
N LEU A 232 -7.50 1.50 0.28
CA LEU A 232 -8.69 2.29 0.58
C LEU A 232 -9.83 1.39 1.07
N ALA A 233 -9.96 0.19 0.51
CA ALA A 233 -10.96 -0.78 0.93
C ALA A 233 -10.75 -1.21 2.38
N ALA A 234 -9.50 -1.49 2.79
CA ALA A 234 -9.15 -1.81 4.16
C ALA A 234 -9.59 -0.69 5.14
N LEU A 235 -9.28 0.57 4.81
CA LEU A 235 -9.65 1.71 5.65
C LEU A 235 -11.16 1.92 5.72
N ALA A 236 -11.87 1.81 4.59
CA ALA A 236 -13.31 1.98 4.54
C ALA A 236 -14.05 0.87 5.31
N ALA A 237 -13.64 -0.39 5.12
CA ALA A 237 -14.20 -1.55 5.81
C ALA A 237 -13.96 -1.48 7.33
N GLU A 238 -12.73 -1.15 7.74
CA GLU A 238 -12.41 -1.01 9.16
C GLU A 238 -13.21 0.13 9.80
N ALA A 239 -13.24 1.32 9.20
CA ALA A 239 -14.03 2.44 9.71
C ALA A 239 -15.52 2.10 9.84
N LEU A 240 -16.07 1.36 8.87
CA LEU A 240 -17.47 0.91 8.91
C LEU A 240 -17.75 -0.02 10.10
N SER A 241 -16.78 -0.83 10.54
CA SER A 241 -16.93 -1.68 11.73
C SER A 241 -17.14 -0.90 13.03
N PHE A 242 -16.62 0.32 13.11
CA PHE A 242 -16.79 1.19 14.27
C PHE A 242 -18.11 1.98 14.21
N ALA A 243 -18.69 2.17 13.02
CA ALA A 243 -19.85 3.02 12.79
C ALA A 243 -21.19 2.46 13.30
N ASP A 244 -21.20 1.23 13.84
CA ASP A 244 -22.37 0.45 14.30
C ASP A 244 -23.46 0.25 13.23
N PRO A 245 -23.61 -0.96 12.66
CA PRO A 245 -24.55 -1.21 11.58
C PRO A 245 -26.01 -1.36 12.05
N THR A 246 -26.33 -1.25 13.35
CA THR A 246 -27.73 -1.41 13.80
C THR A 246 -28.61 -0.26 13.30
N THR A 247 -29.24 -0.51 12.17
CA THR A 247 -30.20 0.38 11.52
C THR A 247 -31.58 -0.25 11.57
N ALA A 248 -32.60 0.56 11.81
CA ALA A 248 -33.98 0.13 11.66
C ALA A 248 -34.22 -0.31 10.21
N PRO A 249 -35.17 -1.24 9.94
CA PRO A 249 -35.37 -1.84 8.61
C PRO A 249 -35.60 -0.86 7.46
N ASP A 250 -36.08 0.35 7.77
CA ASP A 250 -36.50 1.36 6.78
C ASP A 250 -35.49 2.53 6.63
N THR A 251 -34.35 2.48 7.32
CA THR A 251 -33.30 3.51 7.21
C THR A 251 -32.19 3.00 6.29
N PRO A 252 -31.74 3.79 5.28
CA PRO A 252 -30.60 3.37 4.46
C PRO A 252 -29.39 3.14 5.37
N PRO A 253 -28.62 2.07 5.17
CA PRO A 253 -27.50 1.77 6.04
C PRO A 253 -26.41 2.85 5.93
N ALA A 254 -25.63 3.02 7.00
CA ALA A 254 -24.43 3.86 6.96
C ALA A 254 -23.45 3.31 5.90
N SER A 255 -22.70 4.20 5.25
CA SER A 255 -21.62 3.84 4.34
C SER A 255 -20.34 4.60 4.65
N VAL A 256 -19.21 4.05 4.23
CA VAL A 256 -17.91 4.74 4.36
C VAL A 256 -17.27 4.86 3.00
N HIS A 257 -16.92 6.08 2.60
CA HIS A 257 -16.15 6.35 1.40
C HIS A 257 -14.69 6.61 1.78
N ALA A 258 -13.74 5.96 1.11
CA ALA A 258 -12.33 6.24 1.27
C ALA A 258 -11.73 6.66 -0.07
N SER A 259 -10.93 7.72 -0.07
CA SER A 259 -10.26 8.22 -1.27
C SER A 259 -8.81 8.60 -0.98
N GLY A 260 -8.00 8.60 -2.04
CA GLY A 260 -6.59 8.96 -1.97
C GLY A 260 -6.04 9.34 -3.34
N ARG A 261 -4.79 9.81 -3.34
CA ARG A 261 -4.09 10.24 -4.56
C ARG A 261 -2.66 9.72 -4.61
N ILE A 262 -2.17 9.46 -5.81
CA ILE A 262 -0.77 9.13 -6.08
C ILE A 262 -0.24 10.11 -7.12
N ASP A 263 0.98 10.59 -6.90
CA ASP A 263 1.74 11.27 -7.93
C ASP A 263 2.55 10.23 -8.71
N LEU A 264 2.15 9.95 -9.95
CA LEU A 264 2.77 8.89 -10.75
C LEU A 264 4.24 9.17 -11.10
N ARG A 265 4.74 10.39 -10.90
CA ARG A 265 6.17 10.67 -11.07
C ARG A 265 7.03 9.93 -10.07
N GLY A 266 6.52 9.63 -8.86
CA GLY A 266 7.26 8.84 -7.88
C GLY A 266 7.49 7.39 -8.36
N PRO A 267 6.44 6.64 -8.72
CA PRO A 267 6.59 5.27 -9.19
C PRO A 267 7.19 5.13 -10.60
N TYR A 268 6.94 6.09 -11.50
CA TYR A 268 7.24 5.95 -12.94
C TYR A 268 8.34 6.88 -13.47
N SER A 269 8.79 7.89 -12.71
CA SER A 269 9.87 8.81 -13.10
C SER A 269 11.03 8.73 -12.11
N THR A 270 12.17 9.29 -12.49
CA THR A 270 13.34 9.48 -11.61
C THR A 270 13.28 10.81 -10.84
N GLU A 271 12.14 11.49 -10.89
CA GLU A 271 11.92 12.73 -10.15
C GLU A 271 11.74 12.46 -8.65
N VAL A 272 12.15 13.43 -7.83
CA VAL A 272 11.91 13.40 -6.39
C VAL A 272 10.44 13.76 -6.13
N ALA A 273 9.54 12.82 -6.40
CA ALA A 273 8.11 12.90 -6.12
C ALA A 273 7.71 11.77 -5.15
N PRO A 274 6.74 12.00 -4.24
CA PRO A 274 6.29 10.95 -3.34
C PRO A 274 5.67 9.78 -4.11
N ALA A 275 6.15 8.56 -3.87
CA ALA A 275 5.59 7.37 -4.53
C ALA A 275 4.39 6.75 -3.78
N GLY A 276 4.27 7.00 -2.47
CA GLY A 276 3.18 6.50 -1.64
C GLY A 276 1.82 7.17 -1.91
N LEU A 277 0.74 6.52 -1.45
CA LEU A 277 -0.62 7.07 -1.44
C LEU A 277 -0.70 8.24 -0.46
N ARG A 278 -1.21 9.39 -0.93
CA ARG A 278 -1.32 10.64 -0.18
C ARG A 278 -2.74 11.16 -0.15
N ASN A 279 -2.96 12.16 0.71
CA ASN A 279 -4.24 12.87 0.85
C ASN A 279 -5.41 11.92 1.14
N VAL A 280 -5.16 10.92 2.01
CA VAL A 280 -6.16 9.91 2.34
C VAL A 280 -7.30 10.54 3.14
N LEU A 281 -8.51 10.38 2.64
CA LEU A 281 -9.74 10.89 3.23
C LEU A 281 -10.71 9.73 3.42
N VAL A 282 -11.22 9.56 4.64
CA VAL A 282 -12.26 8.59 4.98
C VAL A 282 -13.51 9.33 5.46
N GLN A 283 -14.62 9.14 4.77
CA GLN A 283 -15.89 9.84 5.01
C GLN A 283 -16.94 8.83 5.46
N LEU A 284 -17.48 9.03 6.65
CA LEU A 284 -18.63 8.28 7.15
C LEU A 284 -19.91 9.04 6.77
N LEU A 285 -20.79 8.36 6.03
CA LEU A 285 -22.14 8.80 5.75
C LEU A 285 -23.07 7.99 6.66
N PRO A 286 -23.58 8.58 7.75
CA PRO A 286 -24.49 7.89 8.65
C PRO A 286 -25.83 7.58 7.96
N ALA A 287 -26.51 6.57 8.47
CA ALA A 287 -27.82 6.12 7.99
C ALA A 287 -28.89 7.23 7.98
N ASP A 288 -28.86 8.08 8.99
CA ASP A 288 -29.67 9.29 9.08
C ASP A 288 -28.75 10.49 9.39
N PRO A 289 -28.62 11.46 8.48
CA PRO A 289 -27.79 12.65 8.69
C PRO A 289 -28.35 13.61 9.75
N ALA A 290 -29.58 13.39 10.22
CA ALA A 290 -30.22 14.12 11.32
C ALA A 290 -30.06 13.43 12.69
N VAL A 291 -29.62 12.16 12.73
CA VAL A 291 -29.29 11.47 13.99
C VAL A 291 -28.02 12.07 14.59
N ASP A 292 -27.96 12.04 15.92
CA ASP A 292 -26.87 12.57 16.76
C ASP A 292 -25.48 12.39 16.14
N GLY A 293 -24.99 13.44 15.48
CA GLY A 293 -23.66 13.49 14.87
C GLY A 293 -22.56 13.19 15.88
N ASP A 294 -22.81 13.33 17.19
CA ASP A 294 -21.86 12.96 18.22
C ASP A 294 -21.65 11.44 18.31
N THR A 295 -22.65 10.61 18.01
CA THR A 295 -22.49 9.14 18.00
C THR A 295 -21.58 8.69 16.87
N ALA A 296 -21.84 9.13 15.64
CA ALA A 296 -21.00 8.84 14.49
C ALA A 296 -19.59 9.44 14.64
N ALA A 297 -19.46 10.64 15.21
CA ALA A 297 -18.16 11.23 15.53
C ALA A 297 -17.41 10.46 16.63
N ARG A 298 -18.09 9.95 17.66
CA ARG A 298 -17.48 9.06 18.68
C ARG A 298 -16.96 7.77 18.06
N ALA A 299 -17.74 7.15 17.18
CA ALA A 299 -17.32 5.96 16.43
C ALA A 299 -16.03 6.24 15.62
N MET A 300 -16.00 7.32 14.84
CA MET A 300 -14.81 7.67 14.06
C MET A 300 -13.62 8.05 14.94
N ARG A 301 -13.82 8.73 16.08
CA ARG A 301 -12.72 8.97 17.04
C ARG A 301 -12.15 7.67 17.62
N ARG A 302 -13.01 6.69 17.90
CA ARG A 302 -12.58 5.35 18.35
C ARG A 302 -11.81 4.63 17.24
N TRP A 303 -12.30 4.63 16.01
CA TRP A 303 -11.55 4.09 14.88
C TRP A 303 -10.18 4.75 14.74
N LEU A 304 -10.10 6.08 14.84
CA LEU A 304 -8.84 6.82 14.78
C LEU A 304 -7.86 6.45 15.92
N ALA A 305 -8.38 6.03 17.07
CA ALA A 305 -7.59 5.61 18.21
C ALA A 305 -7.22 4.12 18.15
N GLU A 306 -8.13 3.25 17.73
CA GLU A 306 -8.09 1.78 17.94
C GLU A 306 -7.90 0.98 16.64
N GLY A 307 -8.10 1.57 15.47
CA GLY A 307 -8.06 0.86 14.17
C GLY A 307 -6.70 0.25 13.86
N HIS A 308 -6.65 -1.06 13.62
CA HIS A 308 -5.42 -1.80 13.33
C HIS A 308 -4.92 -1.54 11.90
N ALA A 309 -5.80 -1.64 10.90
CA ALA A 309 -5.45 -1.35 9.51
C ALA A 309 -5.15 0.14 9.33
N LEU A 310 -5.91 1.02 10.00
CA LEU A 310 -5.60 2.44 10.08
C LEU A 310 -4.18 2.68 10.58
N ARG A 311 -3.80 2.10 11.72
CA ARG A 311 -2.45 2.28 12.31
C ARG A 311 -1.36 1.85 11.33
N LEU A 312 -1.53 0.72 10.67
CA LEU A 312 -0.59 0.23 9.64
C LEU A 312 -0.37 1.23 8.49
N VAL A 313 -1.40 1.97 8.09
CA VAL A 313 -1.32 2.96 7.01
C VAL A 313 -0.88 4.34 7.52
N ARG A 314 -1.27 4.71 8.74
CA ARG A 314 -1.03 6.03 9.33
C ARG A 314 0.40 6.16 9.86
N ASP A 315 0.84 5.16 10.60
CA ASP A 315 2.10 5.20 11.36
C ASP A 315 3.25 4.72 10.48
N ALA A 316 4.47 5.17 10.79
CA ALA A 316 5.65 4.74 10.05
C ALA A 316 6.09 3.34 10.52
N HIS A 317 6.19 2.38 9.61
CA HIS A 317 6.65 1.03 9.90
C HIS A 317 7.88 0.71 9.05
N PRO A 318 9.11 0.77 9.60
CA PRO A 318 10.28 0.29 8.90
C PRO A 318 10.05 -1.16 8.43
N ILE A 319 10.04 -1.36 7.11
CA ILE A 319 9.67 -2.67 6.54
C ILE A 319 10.93 -3.53 6.36
N GLU A 320 11.00 -4.65 7.06
CA GLU A 320 12.07 -5.62 6.84
C GLU A 320 11.90 -6.30 5.48
N VAL A 321 12.97 -6.37 4.68
CA VAL A 321 12.89 -6.98 3.35
C VAL A 321 13.99 -8.02 3.18
N ARG A 322 13.57 -9.20 2.73
CA ARG A 322 14.45 -10.33 2.38
C ARG A 322 14.35 -10.61 0.89
N LEU A 323 15.48 -10.95 0.28
CA LEU A 323 15.56 -11.35 -1.12
C LEU A 323 16.09 -12.79 -1.19
N VAL A 324 15.39 -13.63 -1.92
CA VAL A 324 15.76 -15.03 -2.19
C VAL A 324 15.80 -15.21 -3.70
N LEU A 325 16.91 -15.76 -4.20
CA LEU A 325 17.16 -15.99 -5.61
C LEU A 325 17.52 -17.44 -5.83
N ASN A 326 16.76 -18.16 -6.66
CA ASN A 326 16.97 -19.58 -6.94
C ASN A 326 17.07 -20.43 -5.67
N GLY A 327 16.15 -20.22 -4.74
CA GLY A 327 16.12 -20.85 -3.40
C GLY A 327 17.16 -20.35 -2.38
N GLU A 328 18.12 -19.50 -2.77
CA GLU A 328 19.21 -19.06 -1.91
C GLU A 328 18.99 -17.62 -1.40
N PRO A 329 19.12 -17.34 -0.09
CA PRO A 329 19.06 -15.99 0.44
C PRO A 329 20.19 -15.11 -0.10
N VAL A 330 19.83 -13.92 -0.61
CA VAL A 330 20.80 -12.92 -1.07
C VAL A 330 21.20 -12.05 0.13
N PRO A 331 22.49 -12.01 0.51
CA PRO A 331 22.94 -11.18 1.63
C PRO A 331 22.66 -9.69 1.39
N ALA A 332 22.19 -9.02 2.43
CA ALA A 332 22.06 -7.56 2.44
C ALA A 332 23.44 -6.93 2.22
N GLN A 333 23.52 -5.95 1.31
CA GLN A 333 24.72 -5.12 1.19
C GLN A 333 24.86 -4.33 2.50
N HIS A 334 25.97 -4.53 3.21
CA HIS A 334 26.36 -3.61 4.27
C HIS A 334 26.82 -2.33 3.58
N THR A 335 26.14 -1.22 3.81
CA THR A 335 26.66 0.09 3.47
C THR A 335 27.86 0.35 4.37
N GLU A 336 29.06 -0.02 3.92
CA GLU A 336 30.29 0.53 4.46
C GLU A 336 30.29 2.03 4.15
N ASN A 337 30.08 2.84 5.20
CA ASN A 337 30.37 4.26 5.14
C ASN A 337 31.89 4.42 4.95
N ASP A 338 32.28 4.86 3.77
CA ASP A 338 33.57 5.47 3.50
C ASP A 338 33.77 6.66 4.43
N GLY A 339 34.54 6.43 5.49
CA GLY A 339 35.12 7.44 6.35
C GLY A 339 36.62 7.52 6.10
N THR A 340 37.00 8.22 5.03
CA THR A 340 38.36 8.72 4.80
C THR A 340 38.94 9.38 6.06
N SER A 341 39.88 8.69 6.71
CA SER A 341 40.93 9.29 7.55
C SER A 341 42.12 8.33 7.67
N ALA A 342 42.83 8.19 6.55
CA ALA A 342 44.23 7.80 6.54
C ALA A 342 44.97 8.75 5.60
N VAL A 343 45.01 10.03 5.96
CA VAL A 343 46.00 10.95 5.40
C VAL A 343 47.30 10.66 6.13
N ASN A 344 48.24 10.07 5.39
CA ASN A 344 49.62 9.86 5.77
C ASN A 344 50.24 11.17 6.25
N ASP A 345 50.50 11.25 7.55
CA ASP A 345 51.35 12.28 8.13
C ASP A 345 52.81 11.79 8.01
N THR A 346 53.52 12.23 6.98
CA THR A 346 54.97 12.02 6.87
C THR A 346 55.66 13.28 6.38
N LYS A 347 56.13 14.06 7.36
CA LYS A 347 57.36 14.88 7.40
C LYS A 347 57.73 15.70 6.15
N GLU A 348 57.67 17.02 6.29
CA GLU A 348 58.77 17.90 5.87
C GLU A 348 59.03 19.00 6.93
N GLN A 349 60.16 18.88 7.63
CA GLN A 349 60.74 19.93 8.45
C GLN A 349 61.55 20.86 7.54
N HIS A 350 61.05 22.08 7.31
CA HIS A 350 61.86 23.14 6.73
C HIS A 350 62.87 23.68 7.77
N ARG A 351 64.17 23.48 7.49
CA ARG A 351 65.25 24.32 8.01
C ARG A 351 65.36 25.57 7.13
N ALA A 352 65.33 26.74 7.75
CA ALA A 352 65.76 28.00 7.12
C ALA A 352 67.29 28.16 7.25
N PRO A 353 67.94 28.88 6.33
CA PRO A 353 69.31 29.37 6.49
C PRO A 353 69.41 30.54 7.48
#